data_AF-V9D5N5-F1
#
_entry.id   AF-V9D5N5-F1
#
_cell.length_a   1.000
_cell.length_b   1.000
_cell.length_c   1.000
_cell.angle_alpha   90.00
_cell.angle_beta   90.00
_cell.angle_gamma   90.00
#
_symmetry.space_group_name_H-M   'P 1'
#
loop_
_entity.id
_entity.type
_entity.pdbx_description
1 polymer ?
#
loop_
_entity_poly.entity_id
_entity_poly.type
_entity_poly.pdbx_seq_one_letter_code
_entity_poly.pdbx_strand_id
1 'polypeptide(L)'
;MTSSRDLDEGQKHDEAFKDQISPTFDRKRNAFSELMSPKPKQAKQIQPQQHNHPRDARNGLLPYILNPTSFSSDIVIQHNENTVLIRDAFPKATVHLLLLPRDSTKWHINPRDALDDEVFLAMVQKEAAEALQLAASELSRLIGPYSESCKARIAAMESDDPPAELPAGRDFSQEFKVGVHAHPSMNHLHVHIISRDMYSERLKHQKHYNSFNTDFFIPLGDFPLAKGDPRRQTSYQNANLKKDYKCWRCGRSFANKFTALKAHLQEEFIAWRKE
;
A
#
# COMPACT_ATOMS: atom_id res chain seq x y z
N MET A 1 -58.25 -24.08 18.92
CA MET A 1 -58.71 -25.46 19.11
C MET A 1 -57.69 -26.34 18.37
N THR A 2 -56.67 -26.91 19.03
CA THR A 2 -56.68 -28.23 19.72
C THR A 2 -57.32 -29.31 18.82
N SER A 3 -56.77 -30.49 18.53
CA SER A 3 -55.63 -31.27 18.99
C SER A 3 -55.57 -32.57 18.15
N SER A 4 -54.43 -33.29 18.21
CA SER A 4 -54.23 -34.75 18.06
C SER A 4 -54.49 -35.41 16.69
N ARG A 5 -53.53 -36.06 16.01
CA ARG A 5 -52.78 -37.33 16.27
C ARG A 5 -53.66 -38.59 16.29
N ASP A 6 -53.37 -39.50 15.35
CA ASP A 6 -53.28 -40.99 15.41
C ASP A 6 -52.76 -41.44 14.01
N LEU A 7 -51.55 -42.00 13.82
CA LEU A 7 -51.04 -43.38 14.03
C LEU A 7 -51.92 -44.49 13.45
N ASP A 8 -51.40 -45.17 12.41
CA ASP A 8 -51.71 -46.57 12.12
C ASP A 8 -50.47 -47.30 11.55
N GLU A 9 -50.32 -48.54 12.02
CA GLU A 9 -49.24 -49.51 11.82
C GLU A 9 -49.57 -50.49 10.67
N GLY A 10 -48.58 -51.29 10.26
CA GLY A 10 -48.81 -52.56 9.57
C GLY A 10 -47.86 -52.79 8.40
N GLN A 11 -46.68 -53.40 8.63
CA GLN A 11 -46.41 -54.85 8.47
C GLN A 11 -46.28 -55.30 6.99
N LYS A 12 -45.34 -56.14 6.53
CA LYS A 12 -44.22 -56.94 7.08
C LYS A 12 -43.68 -57.82 5.91
N HIS A 13 -42.57 -58.54 6.12
CA HIS A 13 -42.02 -59.68 5.33
C HIS A 13 -41.24 -59.33 4.04
N ASP A 14 -40.10 -59.96 3.69
CA ASP A 14 -39.43 -61.15 4.21
C ASP A 14 -37.96 -61.26 3.73
N GLU A 15 -37.15 -61.94 4.56
CA GLU A 15 -36.00 -62.84 4.29
C GLU A 15 -34.76 -62.39 3.50
N ALA A 16 -33.56 -62.99 3.64
CA ALA A 16 -32.72 -63.53 4.72
C ALA A 16 -31.53 -64.25 4.03
N PHE A 17 -30.38 -64.36 4.72
CA PHE A 17 -29.23 -65.26 4.48
C PHE A 17 -28.33 -64.99 3.24
N LYS A 18 -27.00 -65.11 3.27
CA LYS A 18 -26.13 -66.03 4.04
C LYS A 18 -24.66 -65.58 4.00
N ASP A 19 -23.94 -65.86 5.10
CA ASP A 19 -22.48 -65.80 5.30
C ASP A 19 -21.66 -66.61 4.28
N GLN A 20 -20.37 -66.26 4.09
CA GLN A 20 -19.21 -67.13 4.44
C GLN A 20 -17.81 -66.55 4.06
N ILE A 21 -17.08 -66.19 5.12
CA ILE A 21 -15.66 -66.46 5.48
C ILE A 21 -14.69 -67.08 4.43
N SER A 22 -13.64 -66.30 4.11
CA SER A 22 -12.18 -66.56 3.93
C SER A 22 -11.65 -67.74 3.06
N PRO A 23 -10.54 -67.55 2.31
CA PRO A 23 -9.23 -67.69 2.97
C PRO A 23 -8.17 -66.64 2.57
N THR A 24 -7.33 -66.36 3.55
CA THR A 24 -6.02 -65.69 3.46
C THR A 24 -5.11 -66.35 2.43
N PHE A 25 -4.67 -65.59 1.43
CA PHE A 25 -3.52 -65.97 0.60
C PHE A 25 -2.33 -65.06 0.91
N ASP A 26 -1.34 -65.68 1.54
CA ASP A 26 0.03 -65.19 1.69
C ASP A 26 0.59 -64.81 0.31
N ARG A 27 0.74 -63.51 0.04
CA ARG A 27 1.36 -63.05 -1.20
C ARG A 27 2.80 -62.64 -0.91
N LYS A 28 3.70 -63.60 -1.11
CA LYS A 28 5.16 -63.38 -1.19
C LYS A 28 5.43 -62.14 -2.07
N ARG A 29 6.18 -61.18 -1.52
CA ARG A 29 6.65 -59.99 -2.24
C ARG A 29 7.73 -60.44 -3.23
N ASN A 30 7.45 -60.27 -4.51
CA ASN A 30 8.36 -60.65 -5.58
C ASN A 30 8.98 -59.37 -6.16
N ALA A 31 10.32 -59.31 -6.26
CA ALA A 31 11.10 -58.15 -6.69
C ALA A 31 10.72 -57.57 -8.07
N PHE A 32 10.00 -58.35 -8.89
CA PHE A 32 9.49 -57.90 -10.19
C PHE A 32 8.19 -57.08 -10.11
N SER A 33 7.40 -57.22 -9.03
CA SER A 33 6.15 -56.47 -8.84
C SER A 33 6.37 -55.04 -8.33
N GLU A 34 7.51 -54.80 -7.68
CA GLU A 34 7.93 -53.49 -7.19
C GLU A 34 8.58 -52.65 -8.31
N LEU A 35 9.16 -53.31 -9.32
CA LEU A 35 9.80 -52.68 -10.48
C LEU A 35 8.80 -52.08 -11.49
N MET A 36 7.56 -52.56 -11.50
CA MET A 36 6.51 -52.18 -12.47
C MET A 36 5.33 -51.41 -11.81
N SER A 37 5.48 -50.98 -10.56
CA SER A 37 4.50 -50.14 -9.88
C SER A 37 4.63 -48.68 -10.35
N PRO A 38 3.52 -47.95 -10.63
CA PRO A 38 3.59 -46.52 -10.95
C PRO A 38 4.28 -45.78 -9.81
N LYS A 39 5.36 -45.04 -10.11
CA LYS A 39 6.09 -44.25 -9.11
C LYS A 39 5.10 -43.41 -8.30
N PRO A 40 5.15 -43.41 -6.95
CA PRO A 40 4.35 -42.49 -6.17
C PRO A 40 4.66 -41.09 -6.67
N LYS A 41 3.62 -40.36 -7.12
CA LYS A 41 3.75 -38.96 -7.50
C LYS A 41 4.31 -38.26 -6.27
N GLN A 42 5.58 -37.85 -6.34
CA GLN A 42 6.15 -36.93 -5.38
C GLN A 42 5.14 -35.80 -5.19
N ALA A 43 4.70 -35.61 -3.96
CA ALA A 43 3.98 -34.41 -3.60
C ALA A 43 4.83 -33.26 -4.10
N LYS A 44 4.33 -32.53 -5.12
CA LYS A 44 4.95 -31.29 -5.54
C LYS A 44 5.00 -30.43 -4.29
N GLN A 45 6.19 -30.25 -3.73
CA GLN A 45 6.44 -29.09 -2.90
C GLN A 45 5.97 -27.92 -3.75
N ILE A 46 4.91 -27.24 -3.28
CA ILE A 46 4.54 -25.94 -3.79
C ILE A 46 5.65 -25.02 -3.30
N GLN A 47 6.79 -25.07 -3.98
CA GLN A 47 7.69 -23.93 -3.99
C GLN A 47 6.87 -22.81 -4.63
N PRO A 48 6.78 -21.63 -4.00
CA PRO A 48 6.20 -20.48 -4.67
C PRO A 48 6.96 -20.32 -5.99
N GLN A 49 6.28 -20.58 -7.11
CA GLN A 49 6.85 -20.30 -8.42
C GLN A 49 7.07 -18.78 -8.47
N GLN A 50 8.31 -18.36 -8.21
CA GLN A 50 8.76 -17.01 -8.49
C GLN A 50 8.76 -16.87 -10.01
N HIS A 51 7.60 -16.54 -10.57
CA HIS A 51 7.51 -15.95 -11.89
C HIS A 51 8.05 -14.53 -11.82
N ASN A 52 9.37 -14.39 -11.63
CA ASN A 52 10.07 -13.18 -12.03
C ASN A 52 10.05 -13.18 -13.55
N HIS A 53 8.95 -12.71 -14.14
CA HIS A 53 8.97 -12.31 -15.55
C HIS A 53 9.96 -11.13 -15.63
N PRO A 54 11.10 -11.27 -16.31
CA PRO A 54 12.11 -10.20 -16.39
C PRO A 54 11.61 -8.94 -17.12
N ARG A 55 10.34 -8.93 -17.56
CA ARG A 55 9.64 -7.82 -18.23
C ARG A 55 8.37 -7.36 -17.50
N ASP A 56 8.12 -7.76 -16.25
CA ASP A 56 6.96 -7.20 -15.50
C ASP A 56 7.19 -5.70 -15.29
N ALA A 57 6.38 -4.87 -15.95
CA ALA A 57 6.44 -3.42 -15.84
C ALA A 57 6.27 -2.92 -14.39
N ARG A 58 5.62 -3.71 -13.52
CA ARG A 58 5.45 -3.39 -12.09
C ARG A 58 6.73 -3.55 -11.26
N ASN A 59 7.82 -4.06 -11.86
CA ASN A 59 9.15 -4.10 -11.26
C ASN A 59 9.97 -2.83 -11.49
N GLY A 60 9.39 -1.76 -12.06
CA GLY A 60 10.11 -0.51 -12.36
C GLY A 60 10.77 0.20 -11.17
N LEU A 61 10.45 -0.16 -9.91
CA LEU A 61 11.12 0.37 -8.71
C LEU A 61 12.38 -0.40 -8.30
N LEU A 62 12.54 -1.64 -8.77
CA LEU A 62 13.65 -2.52 -8.38
C LEU A 62 15.03 -1.93 -8.70
N PRO A 63 15.27 -1.25 -9.84
CA PRO A 63 16.57 -0.66 -10.14
C PRO A 63 17.05 0.32 -9.07
N TYR A 64 16.16 1.13 -8.50
CA TYR A 64 16.50 2.09 -7.44
C TYR A 64 16.92 1.38 -6.15
N ILE A 65 16.27 0.27 -5.82
CA ILE A 65 16.56 -0.52 -4.61
C ILE A 65 17.92 -1.22 -4.72
N LEU A 66 18.23 -1.78 -5.90
CA LEU A 66 19.44 -2.54 -6.14
C LEU A 66 20.67 -1.65 -6.32
N ASN A 67 20.56 -0.59 -7.11
CA ASN A 67 21.69 0.24 -7.52
C ASN A 67 21.39 1.74 -7.37
N PRO A 68 21.09 2.24 -6.16
CA PRO A 68 20.70 3.63 -5.95
C PRO A 68 21.78 4.63 -6.41
N THR A 69 23.07 4.27 -6.33
CA THR A 69 24.20 5.11 -6.73
C THR A 69 24.34 5.29 -8.25
N SER A 70 23.62 4.50 -9.07
CA SER A 70 23.62 4.64 -10.52
C SER A 70 22.69 5.76 -11.04
N PHE A 71 21.94 6.41 -10.14
CA PHE A 71 20.99 7.47 -10.47
C PHE A 71 21.48 8.82 -9.94
N SER A 72 21.08 9.91 -10.58
CA SER A 72 21.40 11.26 -10.12
C SER A 72 20.65 11.63 -8.84
N SER A 73 21.14 12.64 -8.13
CA SER A 73 20.51 13.21 -6.93
C SER A 73 19.12 13.80 -7.18
N ASP A 74 18.79 14.10 -8.44
CA ASP A 74 17.45 14.54 -8.83
C ASP A 74 16.42 13.42 -8.74
N ILE A 75 16.84 12.17 -8.89
CA ILE A 75 15.97 10.98 -8.85
C ILE A 75 16.05 10.32 -7.48
N VAL A 76 17.26 9.97 -7.04
CA VAL A 76 17.52 9.35 -5.73
C VAL A 76 18.03 10.44 -4.79
N ILE A 77 17.20 10.82 -3.82
CA ILE A 77 17.51 11.90 -2.87
C ILE A 77 18.51 11.42 -1.83
N GLN A 78 18.29 10.22 -1.30
CA GLN A 78 19.12 9.62 -0.26
C GLN A 78 18.98 8.10 -0.31
N HIS A 79 20.01 7.38 0.13
CA HIS A 79 19.94 5.94 0.37
C HIS A 79 20.84 5.55 1.54
N ASN A 80 20.49 4.47 2.21
CA ASN A 80 21.30 3.83 3.24
C ASN A 80 21.15 2.30 3.13
N GLU A 81 21.60 1.56 4.15
CA GLU A 81 21.51 0.09 4.17
C GLU A 81 20.06 -0.42 4.18
N ASN A 82 19.12 0.36 4.74
CA ASN A 82 17.73 -0.04 4.97
C ASN A 82 16.78 0.45 3.88
N THR A 83 16.97 1.68 3.38
CA THR A 83 15.99 2.36 2.53
C THR A 83 16.63 3.15 1.39
N VAL A 84 15.81 3.46 0.38
CA VAL A 84 16.13 4.40 -0.71
C VAL A 84 14.97 5.39 -0.81
N LEU A 85 15.27 6.68 -0.75
CA LEU A 85 14.30 7.77 -0.95
C LEU A 85 14.42 8.31 -2.37
N ILE A 86 13.33 8.27 -3.12
CA ILE A 86 13.29 8.75 -4.52
C ILE A 86 12.17 9.76 -4.75
N ARG A 87 12.30 10.55 -5.81
CA ARG A 87 11.17 11.32 -6.37
C ARG A 87 10.27 10.41 -7.19
N ASP A 88 8.96 10.50 -7.00
CA ASP A 88 7.99 9.79 -7.86
C ASP A 88 8.06 10.37 -9.29
N ALA A 89 8.24 9.51 -10.29
CA ALA A 89 8.34 9.93 -11.70
C ALA A 89 7.02 10.52 -12.26
N PHE A 90 5.90 10.27 -11.59
CA PHE A 90 4.56 10.73 -11.93
C PHE A 90 3.89 11.39 -10.71
N PRO A 91 4.44 12.49 -10.16
CA PRO A 91 4.03 13.04 -8.88
C PRO A 91 2.55 13.45 -8.88
N LYS A 92 1.78 13.13 -7.84
CA LYS A 92 0.34 13.44 -7.77
C LYS A 92 0.02 14.74 -7.02
N ALA A 93 1.05 15.38 -6.47
CA ALA A 93 1.01 16.66 -5.76
C ALA A 93 2.32 17.41 -6.01
N THR A 94 2.45 18.60 -5.41
CA THR A 94 3.64 19.46 -5.53
C THR A 94 4.94 18.74 -5.13
N VAL A 95 4.93 18.02 -4.02
CA VAL A 95 6.03 17.12 -3.61
C VAL A 95 5.45 15.72 -3.45
N HIS A 96 6.06 14.74 -4.14
CA HIS A 96 5.70 13.34 -4.03
C HIS A 96 6.95 12.47 -4.08
N LEU A 97 7.29 11.90 -2.94
CA LEU A 97 8.45 11.01 -2.77
C LEU A 97 7.98 9.60 -2.45
N LEU A 98 8.85 8.64 -2.76
CA LEU A 98 8.69 7.23 -2.40
C LEU A 98 9.88 6.79 -1.55
N LEU A 99 9.60 6.28 -0.35
CA LEU A 99 10.57 5.57 0.47
C LEU A 99 10.48 4.08 0.18
N LEU A 100 11.57 3.49 -0.28
CA LEU A 100 11.67 2.11 -0.74
C LEU A 100 12.51 1.28 0.25
N PRO A 101 11.90 0.39 1.03
CA PRO A 101 12.66 -0.55 1.87
C PRO A 101 13.49 -1.52 1.01
N ARG A 102 14.73 -1.78 1.45
CA ARG A 102 15.70 -2.64 0.74
C ARG A 102 15.62 -4.10 1.15
N ASP A 103 14.91 -4.42 2.23
CA ASP A 103 14.71 -5.79 2.71
C ASP A 103 13.99 -6.66 1.66
N SER A 104 14.74 -7.61 1.09
CA SER A 104 14.26 -8.50 0.03
C SER A 104 13.18 -9.47 0.49
N THR A 105 13.07 -9.74 1.79
CA THR A 105 12.01 -10.58 2.34
C THR A 105 10.64 -9.92 2.23
N LYS A 106 10.58 -8.59 2.10
CA LYS A 106 9.34 -7.80 2.03
C LYS A 106 8.92 -7.42 0.62
N TRP A 107 9.76 -7.62 -0.40
CA TRP A 107 9.53 -7.12 -1.77
C TRP A 107 8.25 -7.61 -2.43
N HIS A 108 7.76 -8.79 -2.07
CA HIS A 108 6.57 -9.40 -2.66
C HIS A 108 5.44 -9.64 -1.67
N ILE A 109 5.56 -9.07 -0.47
CA ILE A 109 4.51 -9.10 0.54
C ILE A 109 3.63 -7.88 0.33
N ASN A 110 2.32 -8.04 0.48
CA ASN A 110 1.42 -6.89 0.44
C ASN A 110 1.81 -5.90 1.56
N PRO A 111 1.87 -4.58 1.30
CA PRO A 111 2.27 -3.59 2.29
C PRO A 111 1.65 -3.75 3.67
N ARG A 112 0.34 -4.03 3.73
CA ARG A 112 -0.38 -4.20 5.00
C ARG A 112 0.01 -5.46 5.79
N ASP A 113 0.54 -6.47 5.12
CA ASP A 113 1.03 -7.68 5.80
C ASP A 113 2.54 -7.55 6.09
N ALA A 114 3.29 -6.81 5.27
CA ALA A 114 4.71 -6.50 5.54
C ALA A 114 4.88 -5.63 6.79
N LEU A 115 3.98 -4.66 6.98
CA LEU A 115 3.97 -3.71 8.10
C LEU A 115 3.33 -4.28 9.39
N ASP A 116 2.92 -5.55 9.41
CA ASP A 116 2.52 -6.25 10.64
C ASP A 116 3.72 -6.73 11.46
N ASP A 117 4.92 -6.76 10.85
CA ASP A 117 6.18 -6.98 11.54
C ASP A 117 6.60 -5.70 12.26
N GLU A 118 6.52 -5.69 13.59
CA GLU A 118 6.78 -4.52 14.44
C GLU A 118 8.20 -3.98 14.28
N VAL A 119 9.20 -4.83 14.09
CA VAL A 119 10.60 -4.40 13.93
C VAL A 119 10.76 -3.71 12.58
N PHE A 120 10.21 -4.30 11.52
CA PHE A 120 10.22 -3.70 10.20
C PHE A 120 9.43 -2.39 10.17
N LEU A 121 8.25 -2.34 10.80
CA LEU A 121 7.43 -1.15 10.90
C LEU A 121 8.16 -0.01 11.63
N ALA A 122 8.82 -0.29 12.76
CA ALA A 122 9.56 0.72 13.50
C ALA A 122 10.71 1.33 12.68
N MET A 123 11.43 0.49 11.91
CA MET A 123 12.46 0.96 10.97
C MET A 123 11.85 1.86 9.89
N VAL A 124 10.77 1.43 9.24
CA VAL A 124 10.10 2.22 8.19
C VAL A 124 9.56 3.53 8.74
N GLN A 125 8.98 3.55 9.94
CA GLN A 125 8.49 4.76 10.60
C GLN A 125 9.61 5.77 10.88
N LYS A 126 10.75 5.31 11.39
CA LYS A 126 11.92 6.15 11.63
C LYS A 126 12.41 6.78 10.33
N GLU A 127 12.65 5.96 9.32
CA GLU A 127 13.18 6.39 8.02
C GLU A 127 12.19 7.33 7.28
N ALA A 128 10.88 7.08 7.41
CA ALA A 128 9.85 7.95 6.87
C ALA A 128 9.77 9.31 7.58
N ALA A 129 10.02 9.36 8.89
CA ALA A 129 10.08 10.62 9.63
C ALA A 129 11.28 11.49 9.21
N GLU A 130 12.45 10.88 8.97
CA GLU A 130 13.62 11.58 8.43
C GLU A 130 13.35 12.08 7.00
N ALA A 131 12.81 11.23 6.14
CA ALA A 131 12.45 11.59 4.78
C ALA A 131 11.37 12.69 4.70
N LEU A 132 10.45 12.74 5.67
CA LEU A 132 9.46 13.80 5.78
C LEU A 132 10.10 15.17 6.00
N GLN A 133 11.21 15.27 6.74
CA GLN A 133 11.92 16.55 6.93
C GLN A 133 12.52 17.06 5.62
N LEU A 134 13.07 16.16 4.80
CA LEU A 134 13.57 16.51 3.46
C LEU A 134 12.42 16.96 2.54
N ALA A 135 11.29 16.24 2.58
CA ALA A 135 10.10 16.61 1.81
C ALA A 135 9.53 17.97 2.24
N ALA A 136 9.48 18.24 3.55
CA ALA A 136 9.06 19.52 4.11
C ALA A 136 9.98 20.67 3.71
N SER A 137 11.29 20.44 3.73
CA SER A 137 12.29 21.42 3.28
C SER A 137 12.13 21.73 1.79
N GLU A 138 11.91 20.71 0.96
CA GLU A 138 11.64 20.90 -0.47
C GLU A 138 10.33 21.65 -0.72
N LEU A 139 9.28 21.34 0.03
CA LEU A 139 8.01 22.08 -0.08
C LEU A 139 8.20 23.54 0.35
N SER A 140 8.89 23.79 1.46
CA SER A 140 9.26 25.14 1.90
C SER A 140 10.00 25.91 0.82
N ARG A 141 10.94 25.26 0.11
CA ARG A 141 11.67 25.90 -1.00
C ARG A 141 10.75 26.26 -2.16
N LEU A 142 9.78 25.40 -2.48
CA LEU A 142 8.89 25.56 -3.64
C LEU A 142 7.78 26.58 -3.40
N ILE A 143 7.16 26.59 -2.21
CA ILE A 143 5.99 27.42 -1.92
C ILE A 143 6.21 28.49 -0.84
N GLY A 144 7.28 28.39 -0.04
CA GLY A 144 7.62 29.37 1.00
C GLY A 144 7.69 30.82 0.52
N PRO A 145 8.24 31.13 -0.66
CA PRO A 145 8.23 32.51 -1.19
C PRO A 145 6.85 33.11 -1.41
N TYR A 146 5.80 32.28 -1.51
CA TYR A 146 4.42 32.73 -1.68
C TYR A 146 3.64 32.78 -0.36
N SER A 147 4.17 32.20 0.71
CA SER A 147 3.50 32.02 2.00
C SER A 147 3.60 33.27 2.86
N GLU A 148 2.45 33.80 3.29
CA GLU A 148 2.35 34.94 4.19
C GLU A 148 3.02 34.64 5.55
N SER A 149 2.81 33.43 6.09
CA SER A 149 3.43 33.01 7.35
C SER A 149 4.95 32.82 7.26
N CYS A 150 5.52 32.70 6.06
CA CYS A 150 6.97 32.66 5.87
C CYS A 150 7.61 34.04 5.69
N LYS A 151 6.85 35.10 5.39
CA LYS A 151 7.41 36.42 5.03
C LYS A 151 8.37 37.00 6.08
N ALA A 152 7.95 37.03 7.35
CA ALA A 152 8.77 37.58 8.42
C ALA A 152 10.07 36.79 8.60
N ARG A 153 9.99 35.45 8.47
CA ARG A 153 11.16 34.58 8.57
C ARG A 153 12.12 34.77 7.40
N ILE A 154 11.60 34.84 6.16
CA ILE A 154 12.41 35.07 4.96
C ILE A 154 13.11 36.43 5.03
N ALA A 155 12.38 37.49 5.37
CA ALA A 155 12.95 38.82 5.53
C ALA A 155 14.05 38.87 6.61
N ALA A 156 13.88 38.14 7.73
CA ALA A 156 14.90 38.03 8.76
C ALA A 156 16.14 37.26 8.28
N MET A 157 15.97 36.23 7.44
CA MET A 157 17.09 35.46 6.85
C MET A 157 17.85 36.24 5.77
N GLU A 158 17.19 37.16 5.08
CA GLU A 158 17.77 38.00 4.02
C GLU A 158 18.31 39.35 4.54
N SER A 159 18.17 39.63 5.84
CA SER A 159 18.70 40.84 6.49
C SER A 159 20.24 40.83 6.54
N ASP A 160 20.87 41.99 6.34
CA ASP A 160 22.32 42.17 6.52
C ASP A 160 22.77 41.92 7.98
N ASP A 161 21.86 42.12 8.93
CA ASP A 161 22.04 41.81 10.35
C ASP A 161 20.89 40.88 10.80
N PRO A 162 21.04 39.55 10.62
CA PRO A 162 19.99 38.59 10.97
C PRO A 162 19.87 38.45 12.49
N PRO A 163 18.64 38.40 13.05
CA PRO A 163 18.45 38.22 14.49
C PRO A 163 18.98 36.85 14.92
N ALA A 164 19.47 36.77 16.17
CA ALA A 164 19.96 35.51 16.75
C ALA A 164 18.88 34.40 16.75
N GLU A 165 17.61 34.79 16.91
CA GLU A 165 16.46 33.90 16.78
C GLU A 165 15.58 34.34 15.61
N LEU A 166 15.38 33.43 14.65
CA LEU A 166 14.53 33.68 13.49
C LEU A 166 13.04 33.58 13.88
N PRO A 167 12.17 34.45 13.33
CA PRO A 167 10.73 34.32 13.49
C PRO A 167 10.21 32.92 13.13
N ALA A 168 9.15 32.51 13.81
CA ALA A 168 8.42 31.29 13.45
C ALA A 168 7.88 31.42 12.03
N GLY A 169 8.02 30.34 11.25
CA GLY A 169 7.40 30.21 9.94
C GLY A 169 6.35 29.10 9.94
N ARG A 170 5.82 28.81 8.76
CA ARG A 170 4.95 27.65 8.54
C ARG A 170 5.67 26.34 8.84
N ASP A 171 5.02 25.44 9.57
CA ASP A 171 5.47 24.05 9.71
C ASP A 171 5.02 23.24 8.49
N PHE A 172 5.88 23.17 7.47
CA PHE A 172 5.60 22.41 6.25
C PHE A 172 5.54 20.89 6.48
N SER A 173 6.01 20.35 7.61
CA SER A 173 5.91 18.91 7.87
C SER A 173 4.46 18.45 8.08
N GLN A 174 3.59 19.36 8.55
CA GLN A 174 2.15 19.09 8.71
C GLN A 174 1.40 19.02 7.39
N GLU A 175 2.02 19.41 6.28
CA GLU A 175 1.38 19.47 4.97
C GLU A 175 1.45 18.16 4.18
N PHE A 176 1.97 17.11 4.81
CA PHE A 176 2.20 15.83 4.16
C PHE A 176 1.22 14.75 4.63
N LYS A 177 1.08 13.74 3.78
CA LYS A 177 0.52 12.43 4.08
C LYS A 177 1.64 11.42 3.93
N VAL A 178 1.78 10.55 4.92
CA VAL A 178 2.79 9.48 4.94
C VAL A 178 2.06 8.16 5.09
N GLY A 179 2.25 7.23 4.15
CA GLY A 179 1.49 5.98 4.15
C GLY A 179 1.64 5.15 2.90
N VAL A 180 0.87 4.08 2.82
CA VAL A 180 0.89 3.12 1.71
C VAL A 180 -0.47 3.02 1.04
N HIS A 181 -0.49 2.63 -0.22
CA HIS A 181 -1.72 2.17 -0.85
C HIS A 181 -2.06 0.74 -0.40
N ALA A 182 -3.33 0.48 -0.14
CA ALA A 182 -3.82 -0.85 0.28
C ALA A 182 -3.53 -1.95 -0.76
N HIS A 183 -3.58 -1.59 -2.06
CA HIS A 183 -3.17 -2.42 -3.17
C HIS A 183 -2.18 -1.64 -4.04
N PRO A 184 -0.87 -1.89 -3.91
CA PRO A 184 0.13 -1.11 -4.64
C PRO A 184 0.07 -1.38 -6.14
N SER A 185 0.36 -0.36 -6.95
CA SER A 185 0.44 -0.49 -8.41
C SER A 185 1.77 -1.07 -8.90
N MET A 186 2.82 -0.95 -8.07
CA MET A 186 4.14 -1.54 -8.28
C MET A 186 4.32 -2.72 -7.33
N ASN A 187 5.15 -3.70 -7.72
CA ASN A 187 5.33 -4.92 -6.93
C ASN A 187 6.06 -4.65 -5.61
N HIS A 188 7.05 -3.76 -5.64
CA HIS A 188 7.91 -3.47 -4.50
C HIS A 188 7.20 -2.52 -3.54
N LEU A 189 7.28 -2.82 -2.25
CA LEU A 189 6.78 -1.96 -1.18
C LEU A 189 7.35 -0.54 -1.32
N HIS A 190 6.48 0.45 -1.23
CA HIS A 190 6.85 1.86 -1.25
C HIS A 190 5.92 2.64 -0.33
N VAL A 191 6.51 3.48 0.53
CA VAL A 191 5.78 4.43 1.36
C VAL A 191 5.75 5.76 0.63
N HIS A 192 4.56 6.28 0.41
CA HIS A 192 4.34 7.59 -0.15
C HIS A 192 4.57 8.66 0.92
N ILE A 193 5.35 9.67 0.57
CA ILE A 193 5.46 10.93 1.31
C ILE A 193 5.01 12.01 0.34
N ILE A 194 3.78 12.46 0.48
CA ILE A 194 3.10 13.30 -0.51
C ILE A 194 2.47 14.53 0.13
N SER A 195 2.68 15.71 -0.47
CA SER A 195 2.01 16.94 -0.04
C SER A 195 0.51 16.86 -0.29
N ARG A 196 -0.29 17.49 0.57
CA ARG A 196 -1.76 17.34 0.57
C ARG A 196 -2.47 18.03 -0.59
N ASP A 197 -1.79 18.93 -1.32
CA ASP A 197 -2.38 19.81 -2.33
C ASP A 197 -3.08 19.08 -3.48
N MET A 198 -2.58 17.89 -3.86
CA MET A 198 -3.08 17.11 -5.00
C MET A 198 -3.11 17.93 -6.32
N TYR A 199 -2.24 18.93 -6.44
CA TYR A 199 -2.16 19.80 -7.61
C TYR A 199 -1.01 19.32 -8.51
N SER A 200 -1.36 18.61 -9.58
CA SER A 200 -0.39 18.08 -10.54
C SER A 200 -1.00 17.80 -11.91
N GLU A 201 -0.20 18.00 -12.97
CA GLU A 201 -0.54 17.58 -14.33
C GLU A 201 -0.65 16.05 -14.48
N ARG A 202 0.05 15.29 -13.61
CA ARG A 202 0.01 13.81 -13.60
C ARG A 202 -1.19 13.25 -12.82
N LEU A 203 -1.95 14.09 -12.14
CA LEU A 203 -3.27 13.74 -11.62
C LEU A 203 -4.30 13.76 -12.77
N LYS A 204 -4.59 12.57 -13.33
CA LYS A 204 -5.34 12.43 -14.60
C LYS A 204 -6.66 11.67 -14.49
N HIS A 205 -6.85 10.82 -13.49
CA HIS A 205 -8.01 9.92 -13.41
C HIS A 205 -8.52 9.77 -11.98
N GLN A 206 -9.75 9.27 -11.85
CA GLN A 206 -10.43 9.07 -10.56
C GLN A 206 -9.58 8.33 -9.55
N LYS A 207 -9.01 7.21 -10.00
CA LYS A 207 -8.17 6.35 -9.17
C LYS A 207 -6.95 7.10 -8.64
N HIS A 208 -6.37 8.03 -9.41
CA HIS A 208 -5.21 8.80 -8.93
C HIS A 208 -5.56 9.71 -7.77
N TYR A 209 -6.76 10.29 -7.74
CA TYR A 209 -7.16 11.16 -6.63
C TYR A 209 -7.67 10.35 -5.43
N ASN A 210 -8.57 9.40 -5.70
CA ASN A 210 -9.18 8.59 -4.64
C ASN A 210 -8.18 7.67 -3.97
N SER A 211 -7.13 7.21 -4.66
CA SER A 211 -6.10 6.37 -4.03
C SER A 211 -5.39 7.07 -2.88
N PHE A 212 -5.31 8.41 -2.92
CA PHE A 212 -4.72 9.20 -1.83
C PHE A 212 -5.78 9.80 -0.90
N ASN A 213 -7.01 10.05 -1.34
CA ASN A 213 -8.02 10.81 -0.57
C ASN A 213 -9.20 9.98 -0.05
N THR A 214 -8.98 8.68 0.10
CA THR A 214 -9.90 7.72 0.73
C THR A 214 -9.09 6.71 1.53
N ASP A 215 -9.75 5.80 2.26
CA ASP A 215 -9.09 4.74 3.05
C ASP A 215 -8.31 3.70 2.21
N PHE A 216 -8.27 3.89 0.89
CA PHE A 216 -7.30 3.23 0.02
C PHE A 216 -5.86 3.65 0.35
N PHE A 217 -5.67 4.89 0.80
CA PHE A 217 -4.45 5.34 1.43
C PHE A 217 -4.50 4.99 2.91
N ILE A 218 -3.54 4.20 3.38
CA ILE A 218 -3.44 3.82 4.78
C ILE A 218 -2.27 4.59 5.39
N PRO A 219 -2.52 5.53 6.32
CA PRO A 219 -1.46 6.24 7.02
C PRO A 219 -0.48 5.29 7.68
N LEU A 220 0.80 5.63 7.65
CA LEU A 220 1.85 4.79 8.25
C LEU A 220 1.68 4.66 9.78
N GLY A 221 1.12 5.69 10.43
CA GLY A 221 0.82 5.70 11.85
C GLY A 221 -0.35 4.80 12.26
N ASP A 222 -1.12 4.26 11.31
CA ASP A 222 -2.24 3.36 11.60
C ASP A 222 -1.81 1.89 11.65
N PHE A 223 -0.56 1.59 11.30
CA PHE A 223 -0.01 0.23 11.36
C PHE A 223 0.54 -0.08 12.77
N PRO A 224 0.49 -1.35 13.21
CA PRO A 224 -0.10 -2.49 12.52
C PRO A 224 -1.64 -2.43 12.55
N LEU A 225 -2.30 -2.83 11.45
CA LEU A 225 -3.77 -2.79 11.40
C LEU A 225 -4.36 -3.94 12.23
N ALA A 226 -5.49 -3.73 12.88
CA ALA A 226 -6.21 -4.84 13.53
C ALA A 226 -6.61 -5.92 12.51
N LYS A 227 -6.68 -7.19 12.93
CA LYS A 227 -7.08 -8.31 12.04
C LYS A 227 -8.46 -8.13 11.41
N GLY A 228 -9.38 -7.50 12.13
CA GLY A 228 -10.75 -7.21 11.68
C GLY A 228 -10.91 -5.86 10.96
N ASP A 229 -9.82 -5.12 10.72
CA ASP A 229 -9.91 -3.80 10.10
C ASP A 229 -10.47 -3.90 8.67
N PRO A 230 -11.53 -3.15 8.31
CA PRO A 230 -12.13 -3.20 6.98
C PRO A 230 -11.14 -2.84 5.86
N ARG A 231 -10.07 -2.09 6.16
CA ARG A 231 -9.02 -1.74 5.20
C ARG A 231 -8.19 -2.94 4.73
N ARG A 232 -8.27 -4.08 5.43
CA ARG A 232 -7.72 -5.36 4.96
C ARG A 232 -8.60 -6.04 3.92
N GLN A 233 -9.84 -5.59 3.72
CA GLN A 233 -10.77 -6.24 2.79
C GLN A 233 -10.63 -5.65 1.38
N THR A 234 -10.35 -6.49 0.38
CA THR A 234 -10.19 -6.06 -1.02
C THR A 234 -11.46 -5.40 -1.59
N SER A 235 -12.65 -5.89 -1.21
CA SER A 235 -13.93 -5.30 -1.63
C SER A 235 -14.10 -3.88 -1.10
N TYR A 236 -13.79 -3.65 0.19
CA TYR A 236 -13.80 -2.33 0.83
C TYR A 236 -12.89 -1.36 0.08
N GLN A 237 -11.66 -1.80 -0.22
CA GLN A 237 -10.68 -0.96 -0.90
C GLN A 237 -11.03 -0.64 -2.35
N ASN A 238 -11.59 -1.61 -3.08
CA ASN A 238 -12.10 -1.37 -4.43
C ASN A 238 -13.29 -0.39 -4.45
N ALA A 239 -14.12 -0.37 -3.40
CA ALA A 239 -15.21 0.60 -3.26
C ALA A 239 -14.66 2.01 -3.02
N ASN A 240 -13.62 2.16 -2.19
CA ASN A 240 -12.95 3.44 -1.92
C ASN A 240 -12.44 4.13 -3.20
N LEU A 241 -11.86 3.38 -4.14
CA LEU A 241 -11.40 3.93 -5.42
C LEU A 241 -12.51 4.47 -6.32
N LYS A 242 -13.76 4.04 -6.11
CA LYS A 242 -14.94 4.43 -6.91
C LYS A 242 -15.80 5.49 -6.24
N LYS A 243 -15.45 5.95 -5.05
CA LYS A 243 -16.19 6.99 -4.33
C LYS A 243 -16.25 8.29 -5.14
N ASP A 244 -17.29 9.06 -4.86
CA ASP A 244 -17.39 10.44 -5.30
C ASP A 244 -16.20 11.25 -4.80
N TYR A 245 -15.75 12.18 -5.63
CA TYR A 245 -14.68 13.10 -5.27
C TYR A 245 -15.12 14.01 -4.14
N LYS A 246 -14.29 14.11 -3.11
CA LYS A 246 -14.41 15.12 -2.05
C LYS A 246 -13.10 15.89 -1.97
N CYS A 247 -13.17 17.21 -1.96
CA CYS A 247 -11.99 18.05 -1.77
C CYS A 247 -11.32 17.73 -0.43
N TRP A 248 -10.00 17.56 -0.44
CA TRP A 248 -9.21 17.27 0.75
C TRP A 248 -9.23 18.41 1.77
N ARG A 249 -9.40 19.67 1.30
CA ARG A 249 -9.36 20.89 2.12
C ARG A 249 -10.74 21.29 2.61
N CYS A 250 -11.68 21.59 1.71
CA CYS A 250 -13.00 22.10 2.09
C CYS A 250 -14.11 21.02 2.21
N GLY A 251 -13.84 19.77 1.85
CA GLY A 251 -14.82 18.68 1.92
C GLY A 251 -15.92 18.70 0.86
N ARG A 252 -15.95 19.71 -0.04
CA ARG A 252 -16.95 19.82 -1.12
C ARG A 252 -16.95 18.57 -1.99
N SER A 253 -18.14 18.04 -2.29
CA SER A 253 -18.32 16.90 -3.21
C SER A 253 -18.40 17.37 -4.67
N PHE A 254 -17.81 16.58 -5.57
CA PHE A 254 -17.87 16.78 -7.02
C PHE A 254 -18.47 15.59 -7.75
N ALA A 255 -19.11 14.65 -7.03
CA ALA A 255 -19.60 13.39 -7.58
C ALA A 255 -18.51 12.71 -8.42
N ASN A 256 -18.79 12.43 -9.70
CA ASN A 256 -17.84 11.86 -10.67
C ASN A 256 -17.21 12.91 -11.62
N LYS A 257 -17.37 14.22 -11.36
CA LYS A 257 -16.93 15.31 -12.25
C LYS A 257 -15.46 15.67 -12.01
N PHE A 258 -14.54 14.91 -12.61
CA PHE A 258 -13.09 15.09 -12.41
C PHE A 258 -12.56 16.45 -12.88
N THR A 259 -13.05 16.97 -14.02
CA THR A 259 -12.63 18.30 -14.52
C THR A 259 -12.99 19.41 -13.55
N ALA A 260 -14.18 19.33 -12.93
CA ALA A 260 -14.60 20.30 -11.92
C ALA A 260 -13.75 20.20 -10.64
N LEU A 261 -13.40 18.98 -10.21
CA LEU A 261 -12.46 18.78 -9.11
C LEU A 261 -11.09 19.40 -9.44
N LYS A 262 -10.53 19.17 -10.62
CA LYS A 262 -9.22 19.72 -10.99
C LYS A 262 -9.19 21.24 -10.98
N ALA A 263 -10.22 21.88 -11.52
CA ALA A 263 -10.35 23.34 -11.47
C ALA A 263 -10.38 23.84 -10.02
N HIS A 264 -11.14 23.16 -9.16
CA HIS A 264 -11.21 23.50 -7.76
C HIS A 264 -9.89 23.26 -7.00
N LEU A 265 -9.18 22.16 -7.26
CA LEU A 265 -7.86 21.91 -6.65
C LEU A 265 -6.83 22.99 -7.00
N GLN A 266 -6.94 23.59 -8.18
CA GLN A 266 -6.09 24.73 -8.55
C GLN A 266 -6.40 25.97 -7.69
N GLU A 267 -7.67 26.28 -7.46
CA GLU A 267 -8.09 27.37 -6.56
C GLU A 267 -7.60 27.12 -5.13
N GLU A 268 -7.81 25.90 -4.63
CA GLU A 268 -7.35 25.47 -3.30
C GLU A 268 -5.83 25.56 -3.17
N PHE A 269 -5.07 25.13 -4.19
CA PHE A 269 -3.61 25.27 -4.20
C PHE A 269 -3.15 26.72 -4.14
N ILE A 270 -3.77 27.61 -4.93
CA ILE A 270 -3.42 29.04 -4.95
C ILE A 270 -3.71 29.69 -3.59
N ALA A 271 -4.79 29.30 -2.93
CA ALA A 271 -5.11 29.79 -1.59
C ALA A 271 -4.15 29.21 -0.54
N TRP A 272 -3.99 27.89 -0.52
CA TRP A 272 -3.17 27.16 0.44
C TRP A 272 -1.69 27.55 0.39
N ARG A 273 -1.10 27.78 -0.80
CA ARG A 273 0.32 28.20 -0.88
C ARG A 273 0.58 29.60 -0.33
N LYS A 274 -0.47 30.42 -0.20
CA LYS A 274 -0.38 31.79 0.35
C LYS A 274 -0.45 31.82 1.86
N GLU A 275 -0.98 30.78 2.50
CA GLU A 275 -0.95 30.65 3.96
C GLU A 275 0.49 30.59 4.46
#